data_AF-A0A7W1U9P5-F1
#
_entry.id   AF-A0A7W1U9P5-F1
#
_cell.length_a   1.000
_cell.length_b   1.000
_cell.length_c   1.000
_cell.angle_alpha   90.00
_cell.angle_beta   90.00
_cell.angle_gamma   90.00
#
_symmetry.space_group_name_H-M   'P 1'
#
loop_
_entity.id
_entity.type
_entity.pdbx_description
1 polymer ?
#
loop_
_entity_poly.entity_id
_entity_poly.type
_entity_poly.pdbx_seq_one_letter_code
_entity_poly.pdbx_strand_id
1 'polypeptide(L)'
;MIRRLVFWRWLLAFGNAYFCVRETRKALASGGPTAAFLLLVAVGTLIAAVLLISKETLEPLAEYCGRPFANLIFPDAKFSKPALSYILARSYSKQMRYAEAISEYEKIINNYPREKVAYLELISVCGLSGEEELAHLWKTRFRKRFRRES
;
A
#
# COMPACT_ATOMS: atom_id res chain seq x y z
N MET A 1 -19.11 -10.93 -0.08
CA MET A 1 -19.27 -10.77 -1.54
C MET A 1 -18.00 -11.14 -2.32
N ILE A 2 -16.81 -10.67 -1.92
CA ILE A 2 -15.52 -10.89 -2.60
C ILE A 2 -15.13 -12.38 -2.74
N ARG A 3 -15.29 -13.21 -1.69
CA ARG A 3 -14.97 -14.66 -1.75
C ARG A 3 -15.76 -15.43 -2.81
N ARG A 4 -16.98 -15.00 -3.13
CA ARG A 4 -17.83 -15.66 -4.13
C ARG A 4 -17.30 -15.41 -5.55
N LEU A 5 -16.82 -14.20 -5.83
CA LEU A 5 -16.23 -13.83 -7.12
C LEU A 5 -14.91 -14.58 -7.38
N VAL A 6 -14.08 -14.73 -6.35
CA VAL A 6 -12.82 -15.50 -6.43
C VAL A 6 -13.12 -16.97 -6.79
N PHE A 7 -14.12 -17.59 -6.15
CA PHE A 7 -14.52 -18.96 -6.47
C PHE A 7 -14.96 -19.13 -7.93
N TRP A 8 -15.79 -18.23 -8.45
CA TRP A 8 -16.22 -18.27 -9.85
C TRP A 8 -15.06 -18.09 -10.84
N ARG A 9 -14.04 -17.30 -10.49
CA ARG A 9 -12.86 -17.08 -11.34
C ARG A 9 -11.90 -18.26 -11.33
N TRP A 10 -11.71 -18.92 -10.20
CA TRP A 10 -10.99 -20.19 -10.13
C TRP A 10 -11.70 -21.29 -10.94
N LEU A 11 -13.02 -21.34 -10.87
CA LEU A 11 -13.82 -22.28 -11.68
C LEU A 11 -13.66 -22.00 -13.19
N LEU A 12 -13.60 -20.73 -13.60
CA LEU A 12 -13.30 -20.33 -14.99
C LEU A 12 -11.85 -20.67 -15.40
N ALA A 13 -10.87 -20.51 -14.51
CA ALA A 13 -9.48 -20.87 -14.79
C ALA A 13 -9.30 -22.38 -14.95
N PHE A 14 -9.92 -23.19 -14.09
CA PHE A 14 -9.98 -24.65 -14.24
C PHE A 14 -10.71 -25.06 -15.52
N GLY A 15 -11.81 -24.37 -15.86
CA GLY A 15 -12.52 -24.57 -17.12
C GLY A 15 -11.64 -24.32 -18.35
N ASN A 16 -10.85 -23.23 -18.35
CA ASN A 16 -9.91 -22.92 -19.43
C ASN A 16 -8.75 -23.93 -19.53
N ALA A 17 -8.20 -24.37 -18.38
CA ALA A 17 -7.17 -25.41 -18.36
C ALA A 17 -7.70 -26.74 -18.92
N TYR A 18 -8.92 -27.13 -18.54
CA TYR A 18 -9.58 -28.32 -19.07
C TYR A 18 -9.83 -28.20 -20.58
N PHE A 19 -10.27 -27.02 -21.04
CA PHE A 19 -10.49 -26.74 -22.46
C PHE A 19 -9.18 -26.88 -23.26
N CYS A 20 -8.06 -26.34 -22.76
CA CYS A 20 -6.73 -26.49 -23.36
C CYS A 20 -6.31 -27.97 -23.51
N VAL A 21 -6.52 -28.78 -22.46
CA VAL A 21 -6.22 -30.22 -22.52
C VAL A 21 -7.11 -30.96 -23.52
N ARG A 22 -8.37 -30.54 -23.68
CA ARG A 22 -9.28 -31.14 -24.67
C ARG A 22 -8.87 -30.82 -26.10
N GLU A 23 -8.51 -29.58 -26.38
CA GLU A 23 -8.14 -29.14 -27.73
C GLU A 23 -6.77 -29.68 -28.15
N THR A 24 -5.82 -29.84 -27.23
CA THR A 24 -4.54 -30.54 -27.48
C THR A 24 -4.74 -32.03 -27.79
N ARG A 25 -5.67 -32.72 -27.11
CA ARG A 25 -6.03 -34.11 -27.43
C ARG A 25 -6.65 -34.25 -28.82
N LYS A 26 -7.51 -33.32 -29.24
CA LYS A 26 -8.09 -33.31 -30.60
C LYS A 26 -7.05 -32.99 -31.66
N ALA A 27 -6.16 -32.03 -31.39
CA ALA A 27 -5.07 -31.67 -32.28
C ALA A 27 -4.13 -32.88 -32.53
N LEU A 28 -3.91 -33.72 -31.52
CA LEU A 28 -3.09 -34.93 -31.65
C LEU A 28 -3.78 -36.02 -32.49
N ALA A 29 -5.12 -36.07 -32.48
CA ALA A 29 -5.90 -37.03 -33.25
C ALA A 29 -6.10 -36.60 -34.72
N SER A 30 -5.98 -35.30 -35.02
CA SER A 30 -6.09 -34.76 -36.37
C SER A 30 -4.71 -34.56 -37.00
N GLY A 31 -4.45 -35.18 -38.16
CA GLY A 31 -3.30 -34.81 -39.01
C GLY A 31 -3.65 -33.64 -39.92
N GLY A 32 -2.78 -32.64 -40.02
CA GLY A 32 -2.88 -31.56 -41.03
C GLY A 32 -2.92 -30.13 -40.47
N PRO A 33 -3.21 -29.12 -41.31
CA PRO A 33 -3.17 -27.69 -40.94
C PRO A 33 -4.21 -27.30 -39.87
N THR A 34 -5.25 -28.12 -39.69
CA THR A 34 -6.25 -27.97 -38.62
C THR A 34 -5.65 -28.18 -37.23
N ALA A 35 -4.65 -29.06 -37.08
CA ALA A 35 -3.96 -29.27 -35.81
C ALA A 35 -3.16 -28.03 -35.38
N ALA A 36 -2.52 -27.35 -36.33
CA ALA A 36 -1.76 -26.12 -36.07
C ALA A 36 -2.67 -25.00 -35.55
N PHE A 37 -3.87 -24.85 -36.12
CA PHE A 37 -4.86 -23.89 -35.64
C PHE A 37 -5.34 -24.20 -34.20
N LEU A 38 -5.62 -25.47 -33.90
CA LEU A 38 -6.03 -25.91 -32.56
C LEU A 38 -4.95 -25.66 -31.50
N LEU A 39 -3.68 -25.84 -31.85
CA LEU A 39 -2.56 -25.54 -30.95
C LEU A 39 -2.43 -24.05 -30.65
N LEU A 40 -2.61 -23.17 -31.65
CA LEU A 40 -2.60 -21.72 -31.42
C LEU A 40 -3.72 -21.28 -30.47
N VAL A 41 -4.92 -21.84 -30.61
CA VAL A 41 -6.04 -21.58 -29.70
C VAL A 41 -5.74 -22.12 -28.28
N ALA A 42 -5.12 -23.29 -28.17
CA ALA A 42 -4.71 -23.87 -26.88
C ALA A 42 -3.68 -22.97 -26.16
N VAL A 43 -2.70 -22.43 -26.88
CA VAL A 43 -1.71 -21.50 -26.32
C VAL A 43 -2.38 -20.20 -25.87
N GLY A 44 -3.27 -19.63 -26.67
CA GLY A 44 -4.01 -18.41 -26.31
C GLY A 44 -4.85 -18.58 -25.04
N THR A 45 -5.55 -19.72 -24.92
CA THR A 45 -6.37 -20.03 -23.72
C THR A 45 -5.51 -20.31 -22.48
N LEU A 46 -4.32 -20.89 -22.65
CA LEU A 46 -3.34 -21.05 -21.58
C LEU A 46 -2.84 -19.70 -21.05
N ILE A 47 -2.45 -18.79 -21.95
CA ILE A 47 -1.97 -17.44 -21.58
C ILE A 47 -3.08 -16.68 -20.84
N ALA A 48 -4.32 -16.75 -21.31
CA ALA A 48 -5.45 -16.12 -20.64
C ALA A 48 -5.70 -16.70 -19.24
N ALA A 49 -5.56 -18.02 -19.06
CA ALA A 49 -5.67 -18.66 -17.75
C ALA A 49 -4.58 -18.18 -16.78
N VAL A 50 -3.33 -18.09 -17.24
CA VAL A 50 -2.20 -17.58 -16.45
C VAL A 50 -2.41 -16.13 -16.03
N LEU A 51 -2.87 -15.26 -16.94
CA LEU A 51 -3.14 -13.86 -16.64
C LEU A 51 -4.27 -13.67 -15.62
N LEU A 52 -5.32 -14.50 -15.68
CA LEU A 52 -6.42 -14.48 -14.72
C LEU A 52 -5.96 -14.85 -13.30
N ILE A 53 -5.06 -15.84 -13.19
CA ILE A 53 -4.50 -16.30 -11.91
C ILE A 53 -3.48 -15.29 -11.35
N SER A 54 -2.72 -14.63 -12.24
CA SER A 54 -1.61 -13.73 -11.88
C SER A 54 -2.04 -12.65 -10.89
N LYS A 55 -3.12 -11.90 -11.17
CA LYS A 55 -3.51 -10.75 -10.33
C LYS A 55 -3.98 -11.14 -8.93
N GLU A 56 -4.63 -12.30 -8.77
CA GLU A 56 -5.15 -12.76 -7.47
C GLU A 56 -4.10 -13.53 -6.67
N THR A 57 -3.11 -14.11 -7.33
CA THR A 57 -2.04 -14.86 -6.66
C THR A 57 -0.89 -13.95 -6.28
N LEU A 58 -0.61 -12.89 -7.06
CA LEU A 58 0.52 -11.99 -6.81
C LEU A 58 0.48 -11.35 -5.43
N GLU A 59 -0.67 -10.83 -5.00
CA GLU A 59 -0.79 -10.10 -3.73
C GLU A 59 -0.52 -11.00 -2.50
N PRO A 60 -1.23 -12.12 -2.31
CA PRO A 60 -0.98 -13.00 -1.16
C PRO A 60 0.36 -13.73 -1.26
N LEU A 61 0.84 -14.06 -2.46
CA LEU A 61 2.12 -14.75 -2.65
C LEU A 61 3.30 -13.80 -2.43
N ALA A 62 3.21 -12.55 -2.88
CA ALA A 62 4.21 -11.53 -2.56
C ALA A 62 4.26 -11.25 -1.06
N GLU A 63 3.11 -11.24 -0.37
CA GLU A 63 3.09 -11.07 1.07
C GLU A 63 3.67 -12.30 1.79
N TYR A 64 3.32 -13.51 1.36
CA TYR A 64 3.81 -14.76 1.95
C TYR A 64 5.32 -14.95 1.73
N CYS A 65 5.82 -14.71 0.52
CA CYS A 65 7.25 -14.77 0.21
C CYS A 65 8.00 -13.57 0.79
N GLY A 66 7.41 -12.38 0.78
CA GLY A 66 8.07 -11.15 1.25
C GLY A 66 8.30 -11.12 2.76
N ARG A 67 7.38 -11.66 3.58
CA ARG A 67 7.50 -11.68 5.05
C ARG A 67 8.79 -12.33 5.59
N PRO A 68 9.16 -13.57 5.20
CA PRO A 68 10.41 -14.18 5.66
C PRO A 68 11.64 -13.43 5.15
N PHE A 69 11.64 -12.94 3.91
CA PHE A 69 12.75 -12.14 3.38
C PHE A 69 12.88 -10.77 4.07
N ALA A 70 11.76 -10.09 4.36
CA ALA A 70 11.76 -8.83 5.09
C ALA A 70 12.29 -9.01 6.52
N ASN A 71 11.90 -10.09 7.21
CA ASN A 71 12.42 -10.41 8.54
C ASN A 71 13.89 -10.85 8.52
N LEU A 72 14.35 -11.49 7.44
CA LEU A 72 15.75 -11.91 7.28
C LEU A 72 16.68 -10.73 6.98
N ILE A 73 16.25 -9.81 6.12
CA ILE A 73 17.04 -8.63 5.71
C ILE A 73 16.94 -7.52 6.78
N PHE A 74 15.81 -7.43 7.49
CA PHE A 74 15.57 -6.41 8.51
C PHE A 74 15.01 -7.01 9.82
N PRO A 75 15.82 -7.83 10.54
CA PRO A 75 15.39 -8.53 11.76
C PRO A 75 14.99 -7.57 12.90
N ASP A 76 15.42 -6.31 12.83
CA ASP A 76 15.10 -5.25 13.79
C ASP A 76 14.81 -3.91 13.10
N ALA A 77 14.04 -3.91 12.01
CA ALA A 77 13.38 -2.67 11.55
C ALA A 77 12.21 -2.29 12.48
N LYS A 78 12.45 -2.26 13.80
CA LYS A 78 11.95 -1.12 14.55
C LYS A 78 12.64 0.06 13.90
N PHE A 79 11.93 0.76 13.00
CA PHE A 79 12.20 2.16 12.73
C PHE A 79 12.23 2.83 14.10
N SER A 80 13.41 2.88 14.72
CA SER A 80 13.61 3.50 16.01
C SER A 80 13.09 4.90 15.79
N LYS A 81 12.01 5.26 16.49
CA LYS A 81 11.37 6.56 16.30
C LYS A 81 12.49 7.59 16.29
N PRO A 82 12.62 8.41 15.24
CA PRO A 82 13.76 9.31 15.12
C PRO A 82 13.82 10.13 16.39
N ALA A 83 15.00 10.27 17.01
CA ALA A 83 15.12 10.94 18.30
C ALA A 83 14.32 12.25 18.31
N LEU A 84 13.45 12.43 19.30
CA LEU A 84 12.57 13.60 19.38
C LEU A 84 13.42 14.87 19.41
N SER A 85 13.41 15.62 18.31
CA SER A 85 14.22 16.84 18.16
C SER A 85 13.36 17.96 17.56
N TYR A 86 13.38 19.11 18.23
CA TYR A 86 12.67 20.33 17.80
C TYR A 86 13.59 21.36 17.15
N ILE A 87 14.90 21.08 17.09
CA ILE A 87 15.93 22.05 16.71
C ILE A 87 15.67 22.55 15.28
N LEU A 88 15.38 21.63 14.35
CA LEU A 88 15.17 21.95 12.95
C LEU A 88 13.89 22.78 12.75
N ALA A 89 12.77 22.32 13.31
CA ALA A 89 11.47 23.00 13.20
C ALA A 89 11.53 24.42 13.81
N ARG A 90 12.16 24.58 14.98
CA ARG A 90 12.39 25.89 15.61
C ARG A 90 13.32 26.79 14.80
N SER A 91 14.36 26.21 14.19
CA SER A 91 15.26 26.97 13.31
C SER A 91 14.52 27.53 12.11
N TYR A 92 13.68 26.73 11.44
CA TYR A 92 12.87 27.21 10.31
C TYR A 92 11.86 28.28 10.74
N SER A 93 11.22 28.10 11.90
CA SER A 93 10.32 29.12 12.45
C SER A 93 11.06 30.45 12.70
N LYS A 94 12.27 30.42 13.25
CA LYS A 94 13.11 31.63 13.44
C LYS A 94 13.54 32.28 12.12
N GLN A 95 13.69 31.49 11.06
CA GLN A 95 14.02 31.98 9.72
C GLN A 95 12.78 32.47 8.95
N MET A 96 11.61 32.56 9.58
CA MET A 96 10.31 32.87 8.94
C MET A 96 9.91 31.89 7.82
N ARG A 97 10.53 30.70 7.79
CA ARG A 97 10.23 29.64 6.82
C ARG A 97 9.12 28.75 7.37
N TYR A 98 7.92 29.33 7.49
CA TYR A 98 6.82 28.69 8.22
C TYR A 98 6.32 27.39 7.59
N ALA A 99 6.21 27.32 6.27
CA ALA A 99 5.76 26.10 5.58
C ALA A 99 6.63 24.87 5.91
N GLU A 100 7.94 25.05 5.96
CA GLU A 100 8.89 23.98 6.30
C GLU A 100 8.87 23.66 7.79
N ALA A 101 8.73 24.69 8.65
CA ALA A 101 8.56 24.48 10.09
C ALA A 101 7.31 23.65 10.38
N ILE A 102 6.18 23.94 9.72
CA ILE A 102 4.93 23.17 9.82
C ILE A 102 5.18 21.72 9.41
N SER A 103 5.81 21.50 8.25
CA SER A 103 6.12 20.14 7.76
C SER A 103 6.97 19.34 8.76
N GLU A 104 7.98 19.96 9.37
CA GLU A 104 8.82 19.29 10.38
C GLU A 104 8.04 18.96 11.66
N TYR A 105 7.19 19.87 12.14
CA TYR A 105 6.34 19.59 13.30
C TYR A 105 5.29 18.51 13.02
N GLU A 106 4.73 18.43 11.81
CA GLU A 106 3.83 17.35 11.41
C GLU A 106 4.53 15.98 11.46
N LYS A 107 5.78 15.90 10.99
CA LYS A 107 6.59 14.67 11.12
C LYS A 107 6.79 14.27 12.58
N ILE A 108 7.09 15.24 13.46
CA ILE A 108 7.24 15.00 14.90
C ILE A 108 5.92 14.46 15.47
N ILE A 109 4.78 15.08 15.16
CA ILE A 109 3.46 14.65 15.65
C ILE A 109 3.09 13.26 15.15
N ASN A 110 3.43 12.91 13.91
CA ASN A 110 3.17 11.59 13.35
C ASN A 110 3.96 10.49 14.08
N ASN A 111 5.23 10.76 14.40
CA ASN A 111 6.08 9.82 15.13
C ASN A 111 5.81 9.80 16.65
N TYR A 112 5.44 10.96 17.20
CA TYR A 112 5.23 11.22 18.62
C TYR A 112 3.86 11.88 18.89
N PRO A 113 2.76 11.13 18.68
CA PRO A 113 1.40 11.68 18.77
C PRO A 113 0.97 12.12 20.18
N ARG A 114 1.74 11.80 21.22
CA ARG A 114 1.45 12.18 22.62
C ARG A 114 2.21 13.43 23.06
N GLU A 115 3.07 13.99 22.22
CA GLU A 115 3.87 15.17 22.56
C GLU A 115 3.04 16.44 22.45
N LYS A 116 2.51 16.91 23.59
CA LYS A 116 1.72 18.15 23.68
C LYS A 116 2.47 19.36 23.12
N VAL A 117 3.78 19.44 23.38
CA VAL A 117 4.64 20.57 22.97
C VAL A 117 4.65 20.70 21.45
N ALA A 118 4.72 19.59 20.71
CA ALA A 118 4.75 19.63 19.24
C ALA A 118 3.47 20.24 18.65
N TYR A 119 2.30 19.91 19.21
CA TYR A 119 1.04 20.50 18.79
C TYR A 119 0.95 22.00 19.10
N LEU A 120 1.41 22.42 20.29
CA LEU A 120 1.36 23.83 20.69
C LEU A 120 2.25 24.70 19.80
N GLU A 121 3.48 24.24 19.53
CA GLU A 121 4.44 24.94 18.66
C GLU A 121 3.97 24.97 17.20
N LEU A 122 3.32 23.91 16.72
CA LEU A 122 2.73 23.92 15.38
C LEU A 122 1.57 24.91 15.28
N ILE A 123 0.68 24.95 16.27
CA ILE A 123 -0.45 25.90 16.30
C ILE A 123 0.06 27.35 16.34
N SER A 124 1.12 27.62 17.10
CA SER A 124 1.72 28.96 17.14
C SER A 124 2.33 29.35 15.78
N VAL A 125 3.05 28.43 15.13
CA VAL A 125 3.62 28.66 13.79
C VAL A 125 2.55 28.88 12.72
N CYS A 126 1.46 28.09 12.70
CA CYS A 126 0.35 28.31 11.77
C CYS A 126 -0.34 29.67 11.99
N GLY A 127 -0.42 30.13 13.24
CA GLY A 127 -0.91 31.49 13.53
C GLY A 127 0.01 32.58 13.00
N LEU A 128 1.32 32.37 13.08
CA LEU A 128 2.33 33.31 12.55
C LEU A 128 2.39 33.32 11.01
N SER A 129 2.09 32.20 10.35
CA SER A 129 2.06 32.11 8.88
C SER A 129 0.81 32.73 8.24
N GLY A 130 -0.23 33.02 9.04
CA GLY A 130 -1.53 33.47 8.55
C GLY A 130 -2.45 32.35 8.08
N GLU A 131 -2.07 31.09 8.27
CA GLU A 131 -2.88 29.91 7.92
C GLU A 131 -3.87 29.57 9.04
N GLU A 132 -4.83 30.48 9.29
CA GLU A 132 -5.78 30.37 10.40
C GLU A 132 -6.62 29.09 10.38
N GLU A 133 -6.97 28.59 9.18
CA GLU A 133 -7.72 27.33 9.02
C GLU A 133 -6.94 26.14 9.57
N LEU A 134 -5.63 26.06 9.27
CA LEU A 134 -4.77 24.98 9.75
C LEU A 134 -4.55 25.09 11.26
N ALA A 135 -4.37 26.31 11.78
CA ALA A 135 -4.30 26.54 13.22
C ALA A 135 -5.57 26.03 13.93
N HIS A 136 -6.76 26.31 13.38
CA HIS A 136 -8.03 25.83 13.93
C HIS A 136 -8.16 24.30 13.86
N LEU A 137 -7.78 23.69 12.74
CA LEU A 137 -7.78 22.23 12.58
C LEU A 137 -6.88 21.55 13.62
N TRP A 138 -5.67 22.06 13.82
CA TRP A 138 -4.73 21.48 14.77
C TRP A 138 -5.14 21.72 16.22
N LYS A 139 -5.78 22.87 16.52
CA LYS A 139 -6.37 23.16 17.83
C LYS A 139 -7.52 22.20 18.18
N THR A 140 -8.40 21.91 17.23
CA THR A 140 -9.49 20.93 17.44
C THR A 140 -8.95 19.51 17.61
N ARG A 141 -7.96 19.10 16.81
CA ARG A 141 -7.25 17.82 16.98
C ARG A 141 -6.57 17.70 18.35
N PHE A 142 -5.86 18.74 18.78
CA PHE A 142 -5.22 18.81 20.09
C PHE A 142 -6.24 18.61 21.21
N ARG A 143 -7.34 19.37 21.20
CA ARG A 143 -8.40 19.25 22.22
C ARG A 143 -9.00 17.86 22.24
N LYS A 144 -9.31 17.26 21.08
CA LYS A 144 -9.89 15.91 21.00
C LYS A 144 -8.94 14.85 21.57
N ARG A 145 -7.63 15.02 21.36
CA ARG A 145 -6.61 14.05 21.78
C ARG A 145 -6.32 14.12 23.27
N PHE A 146 -6.13 15.32 23.83
CA PHE A 146 -5.67 15.49 25.21
C PHE A 146 -6.81 15.71 26.23
N ARG A 147 -8.05 15.99 25.81
CA ARG A 147 -9.22 16.07 26.72
C ARG A 147 -9.59 14.72 27.35
N ARG A 148 -9.13 13.60 26.80
CA ARG A 148 -9.38 12.25 27.35
C ARG A 148 -8.41 11.83 28.45
N GLU A 149 -7.39 12.63 28.74
CA GLU A 149 -6.31 12.31 29.70
C GLU A 149 -6.40 13.12 31.01
N SER A 150 -7.40 14.00 31.15
CA SER A 150 -7.69 14.81 32.34
C SER A 150 -8.99 14.39 32.99
#